data_AF-N0AUG4-F1
#
_entry.id   AF-N0AUG4-F1
#
_cell.length_a   1.000
_cell.length_b   1.000
_cell.length_c   1.000
_cell.angle_alpha   90.00
_cell.angle_beta   90.00
_cell.angle_gamma   90.00
#
_symmetry.space_group_name_H-M   'P 1'
#
loop_
_entity.id
_entity.type
_entity.pdbx_description
1 polymer ?
#
loop_
_entity_poly.entity_id
_entity_poly.type
_entity_poly.pdbx_seq_one_letter_code
_entity_poly.pdbx_strand_id
1 'polypeptide(L)'
;MHTQPIADVEFIKQIQRLQKNIQVYEELAEKIRSAAVMDRSIYSGEQDSDWLSINREDYVQIMEVLSKLDLWKPWNQTIQPRITK
;
A
#
# COMPACT_ATOMS: atom_id res chain seq x y z
N MET A 1 -34.83 -16.89 -23.00
CA MET A 1 -34.26 -17.00 -21.65
C MET A 1 -33.05 -16.07 -21.58
N HIS A 2 -33.20 -14.88 -20.99
CA HIS A 2 -32.12 -13.91 -20.79
C HIS A 2 -31.38 -14.21 -19.49
N THR A 3 -30.16 -14.73 -19.58
CA THR A 3 -29.24 -14.98 -18.45
C THR A 3 -28.37 -13.77 -18.09
N GLN A 4 -28.74 -12.56 -18.52
CA GLN A 4 -27.91 -11.36 -18.38
C GLN A 4 -27.85 -10.65 -16.99
N PRO A 5 -28.80 -10.78 -16.05
CA PRO A 5 -28.78 -9.93 -14.85
C PRO A 5 -27.69 -10.28 -13.83
N ILE A 6 -27.15 -11.51 -13.86
CA ILE A 6 -26.13 -11.96 -12.88
C ILE A 6 -24.74 -11.44 -13.27
N ALA A 7 -24.40 -11.45 -14.57
CA ALA A 7 -23.13 -10.97 -15.08
C ALA A 7 -22.96 -9.46 -14.82
N ASP A 8 -24.02 -8.68 -15.04
CA ASP A 8 -24.01 -7.22 -14.81
C ASP A 8 -23.77 -6.87 -13.33
N VAL A 9 -24.34 -7.64 -12.40
CA VAL A 9 -24.13 -7.45 -10.95
C VAL A 9 -22.69 -7.78 -10.55
N GLU A 10 -22.11 -8.83 -11.12
CA GLU A 10 -20.71 -9.22 -10.86
C GLU A 10 -19.73 -8.17 -11.40
N PHE A 11 -19.97 -7.66 -12.61
CA PHE A 11 -19.18 -6.56 -13.19
C PHE A 11 -19.27 -5.29 -12.35
N ILE A 12 -20.47 -4.91 -11.88
CA ILE A 12 -20.63 -3.73 -11.00
C ILE A 12 -19.84 -3.92 -9.70
N LYS A 13 -19.88 -5.10 -9.08
CA LYS A 13 -19.09 -5.39 -7.87
C LYS A 13 -17.59 -5.29 -8.13
N GLN A 14 -17.12 -5.77 -9.28
CA GLN A 14 -15.71 -5.67 -9.67
C GLN A 14 -15.29 -4.21 -9.86
N ILE A 15 -16.10 -3.41 -10.54
CA ILE A 15 -15.86 -1.97 -10.73
C ILE A 15 -15.78 -1.27 -9.37
N GLN A 16 -16.74 -1.51 -8.47
CA GLN A 16 -16.74 -0.92 -7.13
C GLN A 16 -15.49 -1.30 -6.33
N ARG A 17 -15.03 -2.55 -6.44
CA ARG A 17 -13.79 -3.00 -5.81
C ARG A 17 -12.57 -2.26 -6.37
N LEU A 18 -12.48 -2.11 -7.69
CA LEU A 18 -11.38 -1.40 -8.34
C LEU A 18 -11.38 0.09 -7.98
N GLN A 19 -12.56 0.73 -7.97
CA GLN A 19 -12.71 2.13 -7.55
C GLN A 19 -12.26 2.33 -6.10
N LYS A 20 -12.64 1.43 -5.19
CA LYS A 20 -12.16 1.46 -3.80
C LYS A 20 -10.64 1.34 -3.73
N ASN A 21 -10.03 0.43 -4.51
CA ASN A 21 -8.58 0.29 -4.53
C ASN A 21 -7.89 1.57 -5.02
N ILE A 22 -8.39 2.17 -6.11
CA ILE A 22 -7.87 3.42 -6.66
C ILE A 22 -7.90 4.52 -5.60
N GLN A 23 -9.04 4.68 -4.92
CA GLN A 23 -9.19 5.70 -3.88
C GLN A 23 -8.15 5.56 -2.76
N VAL A 24 -7.84 4.32 -2.35
CA VAL A 24 -6.84 4.09 -1.31
C VAL A 24 -5.41 4.36 -1.84
N TYR A 25 -5.13 4.05 -3.12
CA TYR A 25 -3.85 4.43 -3.74
C TYR A 25 -3.69 5.95 -3.88
N GLU A 26 -4.77 6.67 -4.18
CA GLU A 26 -4.77 8.14 -4.21
C GLU A 26 -4.49 8.72 -2.82
N GLU A 27 -5.14 8.18 -1.78
CA GLU A 27 -4.87 8.55 -0.39
C GLU A 27 -3.41 8.28 -0.01
N LEU A 28 -2.86 7.13 -0.40
CA LEU A 28 -1.47 6.78 -0.14
C LEU A 28 -0.51 7.74 -0.83
N ALA A 29 -0.75 8.04 -2.11
CA ALA A 29 0.09 8.95 -2.89
C ALA A 29 0.11 10.35 -2.27
N GLU A 30 -1.03 10.81 -1.76
CA GLU A 30 -1.11 12.10 -1.06
C GLU A 30 -0.29 12.07 0.24
N LYS A 31 -0.43 11.04 1.07
CA LYS A 31 0.34 10.90 2.32
C LYS A 31 1.85 10.84 2.09
N ILE A 32 2.29 10.13 1.05
CA ILE A 32 3.71 10.09 0.68
C ILE A 32 4.18 11.47 0.19
N ARG A 33 3.40 12.15 -0.64
CA ARG A 33 3.77 13.47 -1.19
C ARG A 33 3.87 14.54 -0.11
N SER A 34 3.01 14.48 0.90
CA SER A 34 3.00 15.43 2.01
C SER A 34 4.02 15.12 3.10
N ALA A 35 4.66 13.94 3.08
CA ALA A 35 5.54 13.50 4.15
C ALA A 35 6.82 14.34 4.21
N ALA A 36 7.22 14.72 5.42
CA ALA A 36 8.51 15.32 5.67
C ALA A 36 9.61 14.24 5.63
N VAL A 37 10.26 14.13 4.48
CA VAL A 37 11.42 13.27 4.24
C VAL A 37 12.69 14.11 4.28
N MET A 38 13.72 13.61 4.95
CA MET A 38 15.02 14.24 5.07
C MET A 38 16.10 13.30 4.52
N ASP A 39 16.96 13.84 3.65
CA ASP A 39 18.13 13.14 3.09
C ASP A 39 19.25 13.09 4.13
N ARG A 40 19.02 12.41 5.25
CA ARG A 40 19.99 12.27 6.33
C ARG A 40 19.86 10.90 6.97
N SER A 41 21.01 10.33 7.29
CA SER A 41 21.09 9.12 8.09
C SER A 41 20.58 9.36 9.51
N ILE A 42 20.08 8.30 10.16
CA ILE A 42 19.87 8.34 11.62
C ILE A 42 21.17 8.14 12.40
N TYR A 43 22.24 7.70 11.74
CA TYR A 43 23.52 7.38 12.35
C TYR A 43 24.55 8.51 12.21
N SER A 44 24.46 9.30 11.14
CA SER A 44 25.27 10.49 10.89
C SER A 44 24.36 11.66 10.52
N GLY A 45 24.66 12.86 11.03
CA GLY A 45 23.92 14.08 10.69
C GLY A 45 24.17 14.59 9.26
N GLU A 46 24.91 13.84 8.47
CA GLU A 46 25.31 14.15 7.10
C GLU A 46 24.27 13.63 6.10
N GLN A 47 24.35 14.12 4.86
CA GLN A 47 23.56 13.56 3.77
C GLN A 47 24.01 12.13 3.49
N ASP A 48 23.03 11.25 3.36
CA ASP A 48 23.23 9.82 3.15
C ASP A 48 22.41 9.41 1.93
N SER A 49 23.06 8.83 0.92
CA SER A 49 22.39 8.34 -0.29
C SER A 49 21.67 7.02 -0.07
N ASP A 50 22.00 6.32 1.01
CA ASP A 50 21.55 4.96 1.28
C ASP A 50 20.33 4.96 2.22
N TRP A 51 20.16 6.04 3.00
CA TRP A 51 19.11 6.15 4.01
C TRP A 51 18.31 7.47 3.91
N LEU A 52 16.98 7.32 3.91
CA LEU A 52 16.04 8.42 4.07
C LEU A 52 15.43 8.37 5.47
N SER A 53 15.45 9.49 6.16
CA SER A 53 14.69 9.67 7.39
C SER A 53 13.33 10.29 7.08
N ILE A 54 12.29 9.80 7.77
CA ILE A 54 10.92 10.28 7.63
C ILE A 54 10.40 10.68 9.00
N ASN A 55 9.58 11.73 9.04
CA ASN A 55 8.88 12.08 10.27
C ASN A 55 8.02 10.89 10.74
N ARG A 56 8.06 10.60 12.05
CA ARG A 56 7.34 9.48 12.65
C ARG A 56 5.83 9.56 12.43
N GLU A 57 5.24 10.74 12.53
CA GLU A 57 3.79 10.94 12.36
C GLU A 57 3.38 10.70 10.90
N ASP A 58 4.18 11.16 9.95
CA ASP A 58 3.95 10.91 8.52
C ASP A 58 4.09 9.42 8.19
N TYR A 59 5.09 8.75 8.76
CA TYR A 59 5.24 7.29 8.63
C TYR A 59 4.01 6.54 9.17
N VAL A 60 3.49 6.93 10.34
CA VAL A 60 2.27 6.33 10.90
C VAL A 60 1.08 6.51 9.97
N GLN A 61 0.90 7.71 9.42
CA GLN A 61 -0.19 7.98 8.47
C GLN A 61 -0.05 7.16 7.19
N ILE A 62 1.16 7.02 6.64
CA ILE A 62 1.42 6.17 5.46
C ILE A 62 1.08 4.71 5.77
N MET A 63 1.51 4.20 6.93
CA MET A 63 1.24 2.81 7.33
C MET A 63 -0.24 2.54 7.58
N GLU A 64 -0.97 3.51 8.11
CA GLU A 64 -2.43 3.41 8.26
C GLU A 64 -3.12 3.22 6.91
N VAL A 65 -2.73 3.98 5.88
CA VAL A 65 -3.29 3.83 4.53
C VAL A 65 -2.85 2.53 3.88
N LEU A 66 -1.58 2.13 4.02
CA LEU A 66 -1.08 0.84 3.53
C LEU A 66 -1.85 -0.34 4.13
N SER A 67 -2.25 -0.26 5.39
CA SER A 67 -3.07 -1.30 6.02
C SER A 67 -4.46 -1.48 5.37
N LYS A 68 -4.98 -0.44 4.71
CA LYS A 68 -6.23 -0.51 3.94
C LYS A 68 -6.02 -1.17 2.57
N LEU A 69 -4.79 -1.11 2.03
CA LEU A 69 -4.35 -1.76 0.79
C LEU A 69 -3.97 -3.23 0.98
N ASP A 70 -4.37 -3.86 2.08
CA ASP A 70 -4.12 -5.26 2.45
C ASP A 70 -4.79 -6.30 1.50
N LEU A 71 -4.58 -6.08 0.21
CA LEU A 71 -4.68 -6.96 -0.94
C LEU A 71 -3.61 -8.06 -0.85
N TRP A 72 -2.47 -7.75 -0.25
CA TRP A 72 -1.43 -8.72 0.05
C TRP A 72 -1.52 -9.07 1.52
N LYS A 73 -2.19 -10.19 1.80
CA LYS A 73 -2.29 -10.83 3.12
C LYS A 73 -1.16 -11.84 3.24
N PRO A 74 0.09 -11.45 3.58
CA PRO A 74 1.21 -12.39 3.64
C PRO A 74 0.95 -13.50 4.66
N TRP A 75 0.15 -13.25 5.70
CA TRP A 75 -0.30 -14.27 6.65
C TRP A 75 -1.29 -15.30 6.07
N ASN A 76 -1.92 -15.00 4.93
CA ASN A 76 -2.71 -15.98 4.18
C ASN A 76 -1.89 -16.74 3.13
N GLN A 77 -0.62 -16.35 2.92
CA GLN A 77 0.28 -17.07 2.01
C GLN A 77 1.19 -17.98 2.85
N THR A 78 1.23 -19.27 2.50
CA THR A 78 2.18 -20.19 3.13
C THR A 78 3.59 -19.71 2.82
N ILE A 79 4.34 -19.27 3.84
CA ILE A 79 5.75 -18.91 3.70
C ILE A 79 6.49 -20.16 3.23
N GLN A 80 6.90 -20.17 1.96
CA GLN A 80 7.74 -21.23 1.42
C GLN A 80 9.07 -21.22 2.20
N PRO A 81 9.50 -22.35 2.78
CA PRO A 81 10.81 -22.41 3.44
C PRO A 81 11.89 -22.04 2.42
N ARG A 82 12.84 -21.19 2.82
CA ARG A 82 13.97 -20.85 1.95
C ARG A 82 14.71 -22.15 1.63
N ILE A 83 15.00 -22.38 0.35
CA ILE A 83 15.82 -23.51 -0.10
C ILE A 83 17.19 -23.36 0.55
N THR A 84 17.45 -24.12 1.61
CA THR A 84 18.79 -24.33 2.16
C THR A 84 19.57 -25.19 1.18
N LYS A 85 20.67 -24.63 0.65
CA LYS A 85 21.71 -25.39 -0.05
C LYS A 85 22.66 -26.04 0.95
#